data_AF-A0A9D1NCD6-F1
#
_entry.id   AF-A0A9D1NCD6-F1
#
_cell.length_a   1.000
_cell.length_b   1.000
_cell.length_c   1.000
_cell.angle_alpha   90.00
_cell.angle_beta   90.00
_cell.angle_gamma   90.00
#
_symmetry.space_group_name_H-M   'P 1'
#
loop_
_entity.id
_entity.type
_entity.pdbx_description
1 polymer ?
#
loop_
_entity_poly.entity_id
_entity_poly.type
_entity_poly.pdbx_seq_one_letter_code
_entity_poly.pdbx_strand_id
1 'polypeptide(L)' 'MEEAVALRIEQLCIERKMTKYALSERSGVPQTTLTSIKKKRSTSVKLKTLYAICEGFDISLEEFFASPLFDRNTLHD' A
#
# COMPACT_ATOMS: atom_id res chain seq x y z
N MET A 1 -0.29 -10.48 -6.29
CA MET A 1 -0.59 -9.89 -4.95
C MET A 1 -0.03 -8.47 -4.83
N GLU A 2 1.15 -8.20 -5.40
CA GLU A 2 1.78 -6.88 -5.40
C GLU A 2 0.91 -5.81 -6.07
N GLU A 3 0.17 -6.17 -7.11
CA GLU A 3 -0.81 -5.29 -7.76
C GLU A 3 -1.93 -4.87 -6.80
N ALA A 4 -2.54 -5.81 -6.07
CA ALA A 4 -3.55 -5.52 -5.07
C ALA A 4 -3.01 -4.58 -3.98
N VAL A 5 -1.78 -4.81 -3.51
CA VAL A 5 -1.12 -3.91 -2.54
C VAL A 5 -0.93 -2.50 -3.10
N ALA A 6 -0.42 -2.37 -4.33
CA ALA A 6 -0.21 -1.07 -4.97
C ALA A 6 -1.53 -0.31 -5.17
N LEU A 7 -2.57 -1.00 -5.64
CA LEU A 7 -3.92 -0.45 -5.82
C LEU A 7 -4.54 -0.04 -4.48
N ARG A 8 -4.40 -0.86 -3.44
CA ARG A 8 -4.93 -0.54 -2.10
C ARG A 8 -4.28 0.71 -1.52
N ILE A 9 -2.95 0.84 -1.64
CA ILE A 9 -2.22 2.04 -1.20
C ILE A 9 -2.71 3.28 -1.95
N GLU A 10 -2.95 3.18 -3.26
CA GLU A 10 -3.48 4.28 -4.06
C GLU A 10 -4.92 4.66 -3.65
N GLN A 11 -5.80 3.68 -3.44
CA GLN A 11 -7.16 3.91 -2.94
C GLN A 11 -7.14 4.66 -1.61
N LEU A 12 -6.35 4.21 -0.64
CA LEU A 12 -6.23 4.84 0.68
C LEU A 12 -5.67 6.27 0.57
N CYS A 13 -4.72 6.52 -0.33
CA CYS A 13 -4.23 7.87 -0.60
C CYS A 13 -5.35 8.78 -1.12
N ILE A 14 -6.17 8.30 -2.06
CA ILE A 14 -7.28 9.06 -2.64
C ILE A 14 -8.37 9.32 -1.59
N GLU A 15 -8.82 8.28 -0.91
CA GLU A 15 -9.87 8.33 0.13
C GLU A 15 -9.51 9.31 1.25
N ARG A 16 -8.24 9.30 1.68
CA ARG A 16 -7.74 10.16 2.77
C ARG A 16 -7.16 11.50 2.28
N LYS A 17 -7.28 11.83 0.98
CA LYS A 17 -6.68 13.02 0.34
C LYS A 17 -5.19 13.18 0.70
N MET A 18 -4.47 12.07 0.78
CA MET A 18 -3.09 11.99 1.20
C MET A 18 -2.17 11.89 -0.02
N THR A 19 -1.19 12.78 -0.12
CA THR A 19 -0.16 12.69 -1.16
C THR A 19 0.85 11.61 -0.81
N LYS A 20 1.57 11.09 -1.81
CA LYS A 20 2.69 10.15 -1.57
C LYS A 20 3.77 10.72 -0.67
N TYR A 21 3.98 12.03 -0.73
CA TYR A 21 4.92 12.73 0.15
C TYR A 21 4.41 12.69 1.60
N ALA A 22 3.15 13.05 1.83
CA ALA A 22 2.54 12.97 3.16
C ALA A 22 2.57 11.53 3.73
N LEU A 23 2.30 10.53 2.90
CA LEU A 23 2.44 9.13 3.31
C LEU A 23 3.89 8.76 3.62
N SER A 24 4.86 9.23 2.83
CA SER A 24 6.29 9.00 3.06
C SER A 24 6.72 9.56 4.42
N GLU A 25 6.30 10.79 4.75
CA GLU A 25 6.60 11.42 6.03
C GLU A 25 5.97 10.66 7.21
N ARG A 26 4.71 10.22 7.06
CA ARG A 26 3.99 9.51 8.14
C ARG A 26 4.44 8.08 8.36
N SER A 27 4.73 7.35 7.28
CA SER A 27 5.14 5.94 7.35
C SER A 27 6.64 5.75 7.57
N GLY A 28 7.45 6.81 7.38
CA GLY A 28 8.91 6.71 7.31
C GLY A 28 9.42 5.89 6.12
N VAL A 29 8.53 5.48 5.19
CA VAL A 29 8.90 4.74 3.99
C VAL A 29 9.30 5.74 2.89
N PRO A 30 10.50 5.61 2.29
CA PRO A 30 10.94 6.54 1.26
C PRO A 30 9.97 6.65 0.08
N GLN A 31 9.77 7.86 -0.43
CA GLN A 31 8.92 8.11 -1.60
C GLN A 31 9.37 7.31 -2.85
N THR A 32 10.66 7.01 -2.98
CA THR A 32 11.22 6.15 -4.03
C THR A 32 10.74 4.70 -3.89
N THR A 33 10.61 4.20 -2.66
CA THR A 33 10.03 2.89 -2.36
C THR A 33 8.54 2.89 -2.70
N LEU A 34 7.77 3.88 -2.23
CA LEU A 34 6.33 4.01 -2.56
C LEU A 34 6.10 4.08 -4.08
N THR A 35 6.96 4.79 -4.79
CA THR A 35 6.90 4.89 -6.26
C THR A 35 7.26 3.57 -6.94
N SER A 36 8.25 2.83 -6.42
CA SER A 36 8.63 1.51 -6.94
C SER A 36 7.53 0.46 -6.73
N ILE A 37 6.84 0.51 -5.58
CA ILE A 37 5.66 -0.30 -5.29
C ILE A 37 4.56 0.00 -6.31
N LYS A 38 4.24 1.28 -6.52
CA LYS A 38 3.22 1.69 -7.50
C LYS A 38 3.56 1.28 -8.93
N LYS A 39 4.83 1.40 -9.33
CA LYS A 39 5.29 1.02 -10.67
C LYS A 39 5.42 -0.50 -10.87
N LYS A 40 5.02 -1.32 -9.89
CA LYS A 40 5.16 -2.79 -9.91
C LYS A 40 6.62 -3.24 -10.17
N ARG A 41 7.61 -2.40 -9.85
CA ARG A 41 9.04 -2.68 -10.07
C ARG A 41 9.73 -3.28 -8.86
N SER A 42 9.05 -3.31 -7.71
CA SER A 42 9.51 -4.03 -6.53
C SER A 42 8.98 -5.45 -6.59
N THR A 43 9.87 -6.44 -6.66
CA THR A 43 9.57 -7.87 -6.75
C THR A 43 9.06 -8.48 -5.43
N SER A 44 8.86 -7.69 -4.37
CA SER A 44 8.15 -8.08 -3.16
C SER A 44 8.14 -6.93 -2.18
N VAL A 45 6.96 -6.42 -1.83
CA VAL A 45 6.81 -5.53 -0.69
C VAL A 45 7.04 -6.35 0.57
N LYS A 46 8.08 -6.02 1.35
CA LYS A 46 8.33 -6.68 2.62
C LYS A 46 7.21 -6.35 3.60
N LEU A 47 6.80 -7.33 4.42
CA LEU A 47 5.76 -7.13 5.44
C LEU A 47 6.06 -5.95 6.38
N LYS A 48 7.33 -5.74 6.75
CA LYS A 48 7.77 -4.58 7.55
C LYS A 48 7.46 -3.24 6.87
N THR A 49 7.66 -3.15 5.55
CA THR A 49 7.34 -1.94 4.77
C THR A 49 5.83 -1.75 4.68
N LEU A 50 5.07 -2.83 4.50
CA LEU A 50 3.62 -2.77 4.49
C LEU A 50 3.06 -2.33 5.85
N TYR A 51 3.60 -2.87 6.94
CA TYR A 51 3.23 -2.46 8.30
C TYR A 51 3.45 -0.96 8.51
N ALA A 52 4.63 -0.44 8.15
CA ALA A 52 4.93 0.98 8.24
C ALA A 52 3.98 1.85 7.40
N ILE A 53 3.56 1.37 6.22
CA ILE A 53 2.54 2.05 5.40
C ILE A 53 1.18 2.08 6.10
N CYS A 54 0.78 0.98 6.75
CA CYS A 54 -0.47 0.91 7.51
C CYS A 54 -0.45 1.90 8.69
N GLU A 55 0.65 1.97 9.43
CA GLU A 55 0.87 2.99 10.46
C GLU A 55 0.77 4.41 9.88
N GLY A 56 1.35 4.65 8.70
CA GLY A 56 1.25 5.94 8.01
C GLY A 56 -0.18 6.34 7.61
N PHE A 57 -1.05 5.35 7.43
CA PHE A 57 -2.48 5.53 7.19
C PHE A 57 -3.33 5.52 8.46
N ASP A 58 -2.77 5.22 9.63
CA ASP A 58 -3.50 5.01 10.88
C ASP A 58 -4.57 3.92 10.75
N ILE A 59 -4.15 2.77 10.22
CA ILE A 59 -4.97 1.54 10.11
C ILE A 59 -4.13 0.33 10.49
N SER A 60 -4.79 -0.73 10.91
CA SER A 60 -4.19 -2.05 11.11
C SER A 60 -3.91 -2.77 9.77
N LEU A 61 -3.05 -3.80 9.82
CA LEU A 61 -2.87 -4.71 8.68
C LEU A 61 -4.17 -5.42 8.29
N GLU A 62 -5.02 -5.76 9.27
CA GLU A 62 -6.32 -6.39 9.02
C GLU A 62 -7.21 -5.48 8.18
N GLU A 63 -7.35 -4.20 8.54
CA GLU A 63 -8.11 -3.20 7.78
C GLU A 63 -7.52 -2.93 6.39
N PHE A 64 -6.19 -3.01 6.27
CA PHE A 64 -5.53 -2.90 4.98
C PHE A 64 -5.98 -4.04 4.04
N PHE A 65 -5.96 -5.28 4.52
CA PHE A 65 -6.33 -6.48 3.77
C PHE A 65 -7.84 -6.73 3.67
N ALA A 66 -8.67 -6.06 4.49
CA ALA A 66 -10.12 -6.04 4.39
C ALA A 66 -10.59 -5.24 3.15
N SER A 67 -10.21 -5.70 1.96
CA SER A 67 -10.55 -5.11 0.67
C SER A 67 -10.79 -6.21 -0.36
N PRO A 68 -11.79 -6.04 -1.26
CA PRO A 68 -12.04 -7.00 -2.34
C PRO A 68 -10.85 -7.23 -3.27
N LEU A 69 -9.86 -6.34 -3.26
CA LEU A 69 -8.59 -6.50 -3.98
C LEU A 69 -7.80 -7.74 -3.52
N PHE A 70 -8.06 -8.25 -2.32
CA PHE A 70 -7.40 -9.44 -1.77
C PHE A 70 -8.30 -10.68 -1.77
N ASP A 71 -9.51 -10.59 -2.32
CA ASP A 71 -10.37 -11.75 -2.48
C ASP A 71 -9.79 -12.73 -3.49
N ARG A 72 -9.95 -14.03 -3.21
CA ARG A 72 -9.43 -15.13 -4.04
C ARG A 72 -9.92 -15.06 -5.49
N ASN A 73 -11.10 -14.51 -5.73
CA ASN A 73 -11.72 -14.42 -7.05
C ASN A 73 -11.29 -13.19 -7.85
N THR A 74 -10.64 -12.21 -7.20
CA THR A 74 -10.17 -10.96 -7.82
C THR A 74 -8.70 -11.07 -8.26
N LEU A 75 -8.01 -12.13 -7.83
CA LEU A 75 -6.67 -12.50 -8.27
C LEU A 75 -6.75 -13.29 -9.58
N HIS A 76 -7.05 -12.61 -10.68
CA HIS A 76 -6.80 -13.17 -12.02
C HIS A 76 -5.34 -12.95 -12.41
N ASP A 77 -4.72 -14.01 -12.95
CA ASP A 77 -3.31 -14.10 -13.38
C ASP A 77 -2.86 -12.97 -14.32
#